data_AF-A0A421J7I0-F1
#
_entry.id   AF-A0A421J7I0-F1
#
_cell.length_a   1.000
_cell.length_b   1.000
_cell.length_c   1.000
_cell.angle_alpha   90.00
_cell.angle_beta   90.00
_cell.angle_gamma   90.00
#
_symmetry.space_group_name_H-M   'P 1'
#
loop_
_entity.id
_entity.type
_entity.pdbx_description
1 polymer ?
#
loop_
_entity_poly.entity_id
_entity_poly.type
_entity_poly.pdbx_seq_one_letter_code
_entity_poly.pdbx_strand_id
1 'polypeptide(L)'
;MCFLTPLSMTWNALIPPSAKYFGAACTLGLALTKVHPNVLFTVGPPVLLSVWFVNRQLASRRYKNELSVIMPVTAEGFSQVNDKIQLKKYDETDEELVIKGIESEFDFFKTQIAELVVRRIRDYASIESNRNSLLVDENGQFCLHLSEDYIETFIVSKAEIKSGESFQLVDFIKLSMPLFASRQDKVKRATVEIHLLQVPGTDSEYKITLRITPYKLWASKRESIVITSLPGGPMKSEYITKSSPDITI
;
A
#
# COMPACT_ATOMS: atom_id res chain seq x y z
N MET A 1 -7.89 4.40 7.23
CA MET A 1 -8.83 3.44 7.85
C MET A 1 -10.28 3.83 7.54
N CYS A 2 -10.89 3.20 6.53
CA CYS A 2 -12.34 3.01 6.56
C CYS A 2 -12.59 2.08 7.75
N PHE A 3 -13.44 2.48 8.70
CA PHE A 3 -13.89 1.52 9.71
C PHE A 3 -14.57 0.39 8.95
N LEU A 4 -13.95 -0.79 8.97
CA LEU A 4 -14.56 -2.04 8.55
C LEU A 4 -15.58 -2.39 9.63
N THR A 5 -16.70 -1.67 9.66
CA THR A 5 -17.90 -2.15 10.34
C THR A 5 -18.41 -3.34 9.53
N PRO A 6 -18.99 -4.37 10.18
CA PRO A 6 -19.54 -5.52 9.45
C PRO A 6 -20.55 -5.10 8.38
N LEU A 7 -21.28 -4.00 8.63
CA LEU A 7 -22.16 -3.33 7.67
C LEU A 7 -21.41 -2.75 6.45
N SER A 8 -20.22 -2.17 6.61
CA SER A 8 -19.48 -1.61 5.48
C SER A 8 -18.87 -2.70 4.60
N MET A 9 -18.46 -3.83 5.18
CA MET A 9 -18.02 -5.01 4.41
C MET A 9 -19.17 -5.66 3.66
N THR A 10 -20.34 -5.87 4.29
CA THR A 10 -21.49 -6.46 3.59
C THR A 10 -22.00 -5.53 2.50
N TRP A 11 -22.11 -4.23 2.78
CA TRP A 11 -22.46 -3.23 1.78
C TRP A 11 -21.47 -3.24 0.60
N ASN A 12 -20.16 -3.38 0.86
CA ASN A 12 -19.15 -3.39 -0.20
C ASN A 12 -19.05 -4.70 -0.97
N ALA A 13 -19.24 -5.85 -0.33
CA ALA A 13 -19.05 -7.17 -0.94
C ALA A 13 -20.31 -7.73 -1.60
N LEU A 14 -21.51 -7.52 -1.04
CA LEU A 14 -22.75 -8.12 -1.55
C LEU A 14 -23.44 -7.27 -2.61
N ILE A 15 -23.32 -5.95 -2.52
CA ILE A 15 -24.07 -5.04 -3.40
C ILE A 15 -23.16 -4.56 -4.54
N PRO A 16 -23.50 -4.83 -5.80
CA PRO A 16 -22.70 -4.40 -6.93
C PRO A 16 -22.63 -2.87 -7.01
N PRO A 17 -21.53 -2.28 -7.52
CA PRO A 17 -21.37 -0.83 -7.61
C PRO A 17 -22.49 -0.16 -8.40
N SER A 18 -22.96 -0.79 -9.48
CA SER A 18 -24.07 -0.30 -10.30
C SER A 18 -25.36 -0.08 -9.50
N ALA A 19 -25.72 -1.01 -8.62
CA ALA A 19 -26.91 -0.88 -7.77
C ALA A 19 -26.76 0.26 -6.75
N LYS A 20 -25.55 0.51 -6.24
CA LYS A 20 -25.28 1.63 -5.32
C LYS A 20 -25.44 2.98 -6.01
N TYR A 21 -24.86 3.13 -7.20
CA TYR A 21 -24.95 4.37 -7.96
C TYR A 21 -26.37 4.61 -8.46
N PHE A 22 -27.05 3.57 -8.92
CA PHE A 22 -28.44 3.66 -9.36
C PHE A 22 -29.37 4.03 -8.19
N GLY A 23 -29.23 3.37 -7.03
CA GLY A 23 -29.99 3.72 -5.83
C GLY A 23 -29.74 5.17 -5.36
N ALA A 24 -28.48 5.61 -5.38
CA ALA A 24 -28.13 7.00 -5.08
C ALA A 24 -28.75 7.98 -6.10
N ALA A 25 -28.74 7.65 -7.40
CA ALA A 25 -29.33 8.48 -8.44
C ALA A 25 -30.86 8.56 -8.32
N CYS A 26 -31.53 7.44 -8.05
CA CYS A 26 -32.99 7.42 -7.83
C CYS A 26 -33.40 8.21 -6.59
N THR A 27 -32.68 8.04 -5.48
CA THR A 27 -32.97 8.80 -4.25
C THR A 27 -32.72 10.29 -4.43
N LEU A 28 -31.63 10.68 -5.12
CA LEU A 28 -31.38 12.08 -5.50
C LEU A 28 -32.46 12.62 -6.43
N GLY A 29 -32.87 11.85 -7.45
CA GLY A 29 -33.92 12.22 -8.37
C GLY A 29 -35.25 12.47 -7.66
N LEU A 30 -35.67 11.56 -6.79
CA LEU A 30 -36.88 11.73 -5.97
C LEU A 30 -36.79 12.94 -5.04
N ALA A 31 -35.62 13.15 -4.41
CA ALA A 31 -35.40 14.33 -3.57
C ALA A 31 -35.51 15.64 -4.38
N LEU A 32 -34.93 15.70 -5.57
CA LEU A 32 -34.97 16.90 -6.43
C LEU A 32 -36.38 17.23 -6.92
N THR A 33 -37.23 16.22 -7.19
CA THR A 33 -38.62 16.47 -7.63
C THR A 33 -39.52 17.10 -6.55
N LYS A 34 -39.16 16.96 -5.27
CA LYS A 34 -39.95 17.46 -4.13
C LYS A 34 -39.38 18.75 -3.51
N VAL A 35 -38.18 19.16 -3.90
CA VAL A 35 -37.51 20.35 -3.36
C VAL A 35 -37.76 21.54 -4.28
N HIS A 36 -38.27 22.63 -3.71
CA HIS A 36 -38.48 23.88 -4.46
C HIS A 36 -37.12 24.44 -4.94
N PRO A 37 -37.01 24.95 -6.19
CA PRO A 37 -35.74 25.45 -6.75
C PRO A 37 -35.01 26.45 -5.86
N ASN A 38 -35.75 27.35 -5.20
CA ASN A 38 -35.17 28.33 -4.27
C ASN A 38 -34.43 27.70 -3.08
N VAL A 39 -34.86 26.53 -2.60
CA VAL A 39 -34.18 25.80 -1.51
C VAL A 39 -32.89 25.17 -2.02
N LEU A 40 -32.87 24.68 -3.26
CA LEU A 40 -31.67 24.11 -3.88
C LEU A 40 -30.55 25.15 -4.02
N PHE A 41 -30.87 26.36 -4.48
CA PHE A 41 -29.88 27.43 -4.64
C PHE A 41 -29.39 28.01 -3.31
N THR A 42 -30.23 28.02 -2.28
CA THR A 42 -29.89 28.58 -0.96
C THR A 42 -29.16 27.59 -0.06
N VAL A 43 -29.56 26.31 -0.06
CA VAL A 43 -29.02 25.28 0.84
C VAL A 43 -27.98 24.40 0.14
N GLY A 44 -28.06 24.23 -1.18
CA GLY A 44 -27.13 23.40 -1.95
C GLY A 44 -25.67 23.82 -1.79
N PRO A 45 -25.30 25.09 -2.06
CA PRO A 45 -23.91 25.54 -1.94
C PRO A 45 -23.35 25.39 -0.51
N PRO A 46 -24.05 25.81 0.58
CA PRO A 46 -23.60 25.56 1.94
C PRO A 46 -23.40 24.07 2.26
N VAL A 47 -24.31 23.20 1.82
CA VAL A 47 -24.20 21.75 2.04
C VAL A 47 -22.98 21.19 1.29
N LEU A 48 -22.79 21.54 0.02
CA LEU A 48 -21.63 21.09 -0.76
C LEU A 48 -20.31 21.56 -0.12
N LEU A 49 -20.24 22.81 0.31
CA LEU A 49 -19.07 23.35 1.01
C LEU A 49 -18.81 22.61 2.33
N SER A 50 -19.86 22.30 3.10
CA SER A 50 -19.73 21.57 4.35
C SER A 50 -19.21 20.13 4.12
N VAL A 51 -19.76 19.43 3.12
CA VAL A 51 -19.33 18.08 2.74
C VAL A 51 -17.88 18.09 2.27
N TRP A 52 -17.52 19.06 1.43
CA TRP A 52 -16.13 19.23 0.97
C TRP A 52 -15.18 19.50 2.15
N PHE A 53 -15.55 20.38 3.08
CA PHE A 53 -14.72 20.73 4.22
C PHE A 53 -14.50 19.53 5.16
N VAL A 54 -15.57 18.79 5.47
CA VAL A 54 -15.49 17.56 6.28
C VAL A 54 -14.63 16.52 5.58
N ASN A 55 -14.83 16.30 4.28
CA ASN A 55 -14.05 15.34 3.52
C ASN A 55 -12.56 15.72 3.49
N ARG A 56 -12.25 17.02 3.33
CA ARG A 56 -10.88 17.54 3.38
C ARG A 56 -10.22 17.29 4.74
N GLN A 57 -10.93 17.54 5.84
CA GLN A 57 -10.40 17.26 7.18
C GLN A 57 -10.16 15.76 7.41
N LEU A 58 -11.11 14.92 7.00
CA LEU A 58 -10.98 13.46 7.11
C LEU A 58 -9.82 12.94 6.26
N ALA A 59 -9.68 13.41 5.02
CA ALA A 59 -8.58 13.06 4.14
C ALA A 59 -7.23 13.47 4.74
N SER A 60 -7.11 14.68 5.27
CA SER A 60 -5.89 15.15 5.94
C SER A 60 -5.54 14.30 7.17
N ARG A 61 -6.53 13.96 8.00
CA ARG A 61 -6.31 13.07 9.16
C ARG A 61 -5.87 11.68 8.72
N ARG A 62 -6.49 11.12 7.67
CA ARG A 62 -6.09 9.82 7.10
C ARG A 62 -4.66 9.86 6.61
N TYR A 63 -4.30 10.91 5.87
CA TYR A 63 -2.95 11.09 5.37
C TYR A 63 -1.91 11.13 6.49
N LYS A 64 -2.13 11.95 7.53
CA LYS A 64 -1.23 12.03 8.70
C LYS A 64 -1.10 10.69 9.42
N ASN A 65 -2.20 9.96 9.56
CA ASN A 65 -2.18 8.64 10.20
C ASN A 65 -1.40 7.61 9.39
N GLU A 66 -1.51 7.61 8.05
CA GLU A 66 -0.74 6.68 7.20
C GLU A 66 0.75 7.07 7.16
N LEU A 67 1.07 8.37 7.09
CA LEU A 67 2.44 8.84 7.19
C LEU A 67 3.12 8.44 8.49
N SER A 68 2.40 8.52 9.62
CA SER A 68 2.93 8.15 10.93
C SER A 68 3.38 6.69 11.06
N VAL A 69 3.01 5.83 10.09
CA VAL A 69 3.41 4.42 10.06
C VAL A 69 4.85 4.22 9.58
N ILE A 70 5.35 5.10 8.68
CA ILE A 70 6.72 5.01 8.16
C ILE A 70 7.62 6.10 8.72
N MET A 71 7.06 7.30 8.93
CA MET A 71 7.85 8.50 9.19
C MET A 71 8.69 8.32 10.46
N PRO A 72 10.03 8.35 10.37
CA PRO A 72 10.84 8.45 11.57
C PRO A 72 10.68 9.86 12.13
N VAL A 73 10.59 9.97 13.47
CA VAL A 73 10.38 11.25 14.16
C VAL A 73 11.62 12.16 14.04
N THR A 74 12.78 11.62 13.64
CA THR A 74 14.07 12.32 13.56
C THR A 74 14.90 11.89 12.34
N ALA A 75 15.77 12.79 11.87
CA ALA A 75 16.71 12.54 10.77
C ALA A 75 17.63 11.31 11.00
N GLU A 76 17.98 11.04 12.27
CA GLU A 76 18.77 9.87 12.68
C GLU A 76 18.04 8.54 12.42
N GLY A 77 16.70 8.54 12.43
CA GLY A 77 15.89 7.37 12.09
C GLY A 77 15.85 7.04 10.59
N PHE A 78 16.32 7.95 9.73
CA PHE A 78 16.58 7.66 8.30
C PHE A 78 17.95 7.01 8.07
N SER A 79 18.90 7.15 9.00
CA SER A 79 20.25 6.59 8.90
C SER A 79 20.32 5.10 9.22
N GLN A 80 19.22 4.50 9.71
CA GLN A 80 19.15 3.06 9.97
C GLN A 80 19.14 2.27 8.66
N VAL A 81 20.28 1.65 8.36
CA VAL A 81 20.57 0.95 7.10
C VAL A 81 19.62 -0.23 6.83
N ASN A 82 19.12 -0.87 7.89
CA ASN A 82 18.27 -2.08 7.81
C ASN A 82 16.83 -1.81 7.33
N ASP A 83 16.42 -0.55 7.26
CA ASP A 83 15.06 -0.16 6.88
C ASP A 83 14.94 0.23 5.41
N LYS A 84 16.07 0.33 4.72
CA LYS A 84 16.16 0.85 3.35
C LYS A 84 16.05 -0.28 2.32
N ILE A 85 15.37 0.03 1.24
CA ILE A 85 15.38 -0.74 0.00
C ILE A 85 15.92 0.12 -1.13
N GLN A 86 16.60 -0.51 -2.08
CA GLN A 86 17.06 0.13 -3.31
C GLN A 86 16.27 -0.41 -4.49
N LEU A 87 15.65 0.49 -5.25
CA LEU A 87 14.91 0.19 -6.47
C LEU A 87 15.68 0.70 -7.68
N LYS A 88 15.75 -0.12 -8.75
CA LYS A 88 16.35 0.30 -10.02
C LYS A 88 15.36 1.22 -10.74
N LYS A 89 15.84 2.32 -11.31
CA LYS A 89 15.04 3.15 -12.22
C LYS A 89 14.74 2.37 -13.49
N TYR A 90 13.54 2.56 -14.03
CA TYR A 90 13.16 1.96 -15.30
C TYR A 90 14.04 2.54 -16.42
N ASP A 91 14.55 1.65 -17.28
CA ASP A 91 15.30 2.01 -18.47
C ASP A 91 14.69 1.26 -19.66
N GLU A 92 14.12 2.01 -20.60
CA GLU A 92 13.46 1.47 -21.79
C GLU A 92 14.44 0.73 -22.72
N THR A 93 15.75 0.98 -22.58
CA THR A 93 16.78 0.37 -23.42
C THR A 93 17.27 -0.99 -22.91
N ASP A 94 16.79 -1.44 -21.74
CA ASP A 94 17.21 -2.69 -21.11
C ASP A 94 16.55 -3.91 -21.78
N GLU A 95 17.35 -4.70 -22.50
CA GLU A 95 16.90 -5.90 -23.22
C GLU A 95 16.24 -6.95 -22.30
N GLU A 96 16.65 -7.02 -21.03
CA GLU A 96 16.08 -7.97 -20.07
C GLU A 96 14.61 -7.66 -19.74
N LEU A 97 14.22 -6.38 -19.76
CA LEU A 97 12.85 -5.95 -19.50
C LEU A 97 11.93 -6.32 -20.67
N VAL A 98 12.44 -6.16 -21.89
CA VAL A 98 11.74 -6.56 -23.12
C VAL A 98 11.51 -8.07 -23.15
N ILE A 99 12.53 -8.87 -22.80
CA ILE A 99 12.42 -10.35 -22.75
C ILE A 99 11.37 -10.79 -21.72
N LYS A 100 11.27 -10.08 -20.59
CA LYS A 100 10.27 -10.35 -19.55
C LYS A 100 8.87 -9.79 -19.86
N GLY A 101 8.71 -9.05 -20.96
CA GLY A 101 7.44 -8.42 -21.34
C GLY A 101 7.04 -7.26 -20.41
N ILE A 102 8.01 -6.61 -19.76
CA ILE A 102 7.76 -5.45 -18.87
C ILE A 102 7.83 -4.18 -19.72
N GLU A 103 6.68 -3.72 -20.18
CA GLU A 103 6.55 -2.58 -21.09
C GLU A 103 6.34 -1.23 -20.39
N SER A 104 6.20 -1.24 -19.05
CA SER A 104 5.83 -0.06 -18.27
C SER A 104 6.73 0.13 -17.04
N GLU A 105 7.08 1.39 -16.75
CA GLU A 105 7.71 1.79 -15.48
C GLU A 105 6.90 1.32 -14.27
N PHE A 106 5.57 1.37 -14.36
CA PHE A 106 4.71 0.94 -13.26
C PHE A 106 4.79 -0.57 -13.05
N ASP A 107 4.80 -1.36 -14.11
CA ASP A 107 4.90 -2.82 -14.01
C ASP A 107 6.31 -3.25 -13.55
N PHE A 108 7.34 -2.52 -13.97
CA PHE A 108 8.69 -2.70 -13.45
C PHE A 108 8.81 -2.40 -11.95
N PHE A 109 8.15 -1.34 -11.49
CA PHE A 109 8.10 -1.00 -10.08
C PHE A 109 7.36 -2.05 -9.24
N LYS A 110 6.23 -2.56 -9.74
CA LYS A 110 5.44 -3.61 -9.07
C LYS A 110 6.22 -4.90 -8.90
N THR A 111 6.85 -5.38 -9.96
CA THR A 111 7.60 -6.63 -9.95
C THR A 111 8.75 -6.57 -8.95
N GLN A 112 9.52 -5.47 -8.95
CA GLN A 112 10.58 -5.23 -7.96
C GLN A 112 10.07 -5.19 -6.52
N ILE A 113 8.94 -4.54 -6.26
CA ILE A 113 8.37 -4.46 -4.91
C ILE A 113 7.81 -5.80 -4.47
N ALA A 114 7.08 -6.51 -5.33
CA ALA A 114 6.53 -7.82 -5.01
C ALA A 114 7.64 -8.78 -4.58
N GLU A 115 8.73 -8.83 -5.33
CA GLU A 115 9.91 -9.64 -5.03
C GLU A 115 10.53 -9.28 -3.67
N LEU A 116 10.79 -7.98 -3.42
CA LEU A 116 11.36 -7.50 -2.17
C LEU A 116 10.46 -7.77 -0.97
N VAL A 117 9.15 -7.60 -1.13
CA VAL A 117 8.16 -7.83 -0.08
C VAL A 117 8.07 -9.32 0.24
N VAL A 118 8.03 -10.20 -0.76
CA VAL A 118 8.04 -11.66 -0.56
C VAL A 118 9.28 -12.07 0.23
N ARG A 119 10.46 -11.57 -0.16
CA ARG A 119 11.72 -11.85 0.54
C ARG A 119 11.67 -11.34 1.99
N ARG A 120 11.21 -10.12 2.20
CA ARG A 120 11.10 -9.52 3.55
C ARG A 120 10.13 -10.28 4.46
N ILE A 121 8.99 -10.74 3.92
CA ILE A 121 8.03 -11.56 4.68
C ILE A 121 8.66 -12.92 5.03
N ARG A 122 9.36 -13.56 4.09
CA ARG A 122 10.06 -14.84 4.32
C ARG A 122 11.12 -14.71 5.41
N ASP A 123 11.95 -13.67 5.32
CA ASP A 123 13.03 -13.42 6.28
C ASP A 123 12.47 -13.13 7.68
N TYR A 124 11.42 -12.30 7.77
CA TYR A 124 10.72 -12.05 9.04
C TYR A 124 10.18 -13.35 9.65
N ALA A 125 9.54 -14.19 8.85
CA ALA A 125 8.93 -15.42 9.34
C ALA A 125 9.97 -16.51 9.69
N SER A 126 11.19 -16.43 9.17
CA SER A 126 12.31 -17.29 9.58
C SER A 126 12.88 -16.91 10.96
N ILE A 127 12.82 -15.63 11.32
CA ILE A 127 13.36 -15.09 12.58
C ILE A 127 12.34 -15.23 13.70
N GLU A 128 11.05 -15.06 13.39
CA GLU A 128 9.99 -15.15 14.37
C GLU A 128 9.72 -16.62 14.74
N SER A 129 10.25 -17.03 15.89
CA SER A 129 10.15 -18.41 16.42
C SER A 129 8.72 -18.84 16.75
N ASN A 130 7.81 -17.88 16.92
CA ASN A 130 6.37 -18.14 16.96
C ASN A 130 5.85 -18.24 15.53
N ARG A 131 5.51 -19.46 15.11
CA ARG A 131 4.81 -19.75 13.84
C ARG A 131 3.48 -19.01 13.82
N ASN A 132 3.49 -17.76 13.37
CA ASN A 132 2.29 -16.99 13.14
C ASN A 132 1.45 -17.75 12.11
N SER A 133 0.29 -18.26 12.53
CA SER A 133 -0.63 -19.08 11.72
C SER A 133 -1.16 -18.37 10.47
N LEU A 134 -0.90 -17.07 10.34
CA LEU A 134 -1.19 -16.27 9.17
C LEU A 134 -0.18 -16.51 8.02
N LEU A 135 1.08 -16.80 8.36
CA LEU A 135 2.19 -16.92 7.41
C LEU A 135 2.60 -18.38 7.13
N VAL A 136 2.30 -19.27 8.07
CA VAL A 136 2.70 -20.69 8.03
C VAL A 136 1.44 -21.55 7.93
N ASP A 137 1.41 -22.47 6.97
CA ASP A 137 0.30 -23.41 6.79
C ASP A 137 0.33 -24.52 7.87
N GLU A 138 -0.75 -25.30 8.02
CA GLU A 138 -0.87 -26.33 9.07
C GLU A 138 0.30 -27.34 9.07
N ASN A 139 0.90 -27.56 7.91
CA ASN A 139 2.07 -28.43 7.71
C ASN A 139 3.42 -27.79 8.06
N GLY A 140 3.44 -26.57 8.61
CA GLY A 140 4.67 -25.84 8.88
C GLY A 140 5.37 -25.27 7.64
N GLN A 141 4.71 -25.30 6.48
CA GLN A 141 5.26 -24.84 5.20
C GLN A 141 4.87 -23.38 4.91
N PHE A 142 5.82 -22.62 4.37
CA PHE A 142 5.59 -21.28 3.84
C PHE A 142 4.96 -21.36 2.45
N CYS A 143 3.64 -21.25 2.38
CA CYS A 143 2.91 -21.13 1.12
C CYS A 143 2.24 -19.75 1.08
N LEU A 144 3.04 -18.73 0.71
CA LEU A 144 2.55 -17.37 0.54
C LEU A 144 2.82 -16.95 -0.88
N HIS A 145 1.76 -16.62 -1.61
CA HIS A 145 1.86 -16.07 -2.95
C HIS A 145 1.33 -14.63 -2.97
N LEU A 146 2.20 -13.70 -3.36
CA LEU A 146 1.83 -12.34 -3.72
C LEU A 146 1.73 -12.32 -5.24
N SER A 147 0.56 -11.94 -5.76
CA SER A 147 0.34 -11.83 -7.20
C SER A 147 0.63 -10.39 -7.63
N GLU A 148 1.52 -10.23 -8.59
CA GLU A 148 1.89 -8.93 -9.17
C GLU A 148 0.71 -8.27 -9.90
N ASP A 149 -0.15 -9.10 -10.50
CA ASP A 149 -1.33 -8.67 -11.27
C ASP A 149 -2.46 -8.09 -10.42
N TYR A 150 -2.49 -8.36 -9.10
CA TYR A 150 -3.58 -7.97 -8.22
C TYR A 150 -3.14 -6.87 -7.25
N ILE A 151 -3.35 -5.62 -7.64
CA ILE A 151 -3.19 -4.46 -6.74
C ILE A 151 -4.56 -3.94 -6.35
N GLU A 152 -4.82 -3.86 -5.05
CA GLU A 152 -6.09 -3.35 -4.56
C GLU A 152 -6.09 -1.82 -4.45
N THR A 153 -4.98 -1.24 -4.00
CA THR A 153 -4.82 0.21 -3.87
C THR A 153 -3.40 0.62 -4.20
N PHE A 154 -3.28 1.73 -4.91
CA PHE A 154 -2.01 2.41 -5.19
C PHE A 154 -2.22 3.91 -4.99
N ILE A 155 -1.47 4.49 -4.07
CA ILE A 155 -1.57 5.91 -3.71
C ILE A 155 -0.17 6.48 -3.72
N VAL A 156 0.02 7.54 -4.51
CA VAL A 156 1.24 8.34 -4.53
C VAL A 156 0.91 9.72 -3.98
N SER A 157 1.72 10.22 -3.04
CA SER A 157 1.54 11.53 -2.43
C SER A 157 2.87 12.11 -1.99
N LYS A 158 2.94 13.45 -1.86
CA LYS A 158 4.15 14.13 -1.40
C LYS A 158 4.12 14.36 0.10
N ALA A 159 5.13 13.86 0.80
CA ALA A 159 5.33 14.01 2.23
C ALA A 159 6.36 15.09 2.52
N GLU A 160 6.06 15.93 3.51
CA GLU A 160 7.02 16.92 4.03
C GLU A 160 7.84 16.26 5.15
N ILE A 161 9.15 16.18 4.93
CA ILE A 161 10.10 15.66 5.90
C ILE A 161 11.01 16.80 6.35
N LYS A 162 11.25 16.89 7.66
CA LYS A 162 12.26 17.79 8.21
C LYS A 162 13.65 17.17 8.04
N SER A 163 14.49 17.80 7.24
CA SER A 163 15.91 17.46 7.11
C SER A 163 16.74 18.64 7.60
N GLY A 164 17.24 18.55 8.84
CA GLY A 164 17.88 19.67 9.53
C GLY A 164 16.93 20.86 9.71
N GLU A 165 17.36 22.04 9.26
CA GLU A 165 16.57 23.30 9.32
C GLU A 165 15.62 23.49 8.11
N SER A 166 15.66 22.58 7.13
CA SER A 166 14.88 22.69 5.89
C SER A 166 13.77 21.64 5.81
N PHE A 167 12.66 22.00 5.16
CA PHE A 167 11.60 21.07 4.79
C PHE A 167 11.84 20.59 3.37
N GLN A 168 11.90 19.28 3.17
CA GLN A 168 11.98 18.67 1.84
C GLN A 168 10.69 17.90 1.56
N LEU A 169 10.20 18.05 0.33
CA LEU A 169 9.08 17.27 -0.20
C LEU A 169 9.63 15.98 -0.81
N VAL A 170 9.12 14.85 -0.34
CA VAL A 170 9.63 13.53 -0.68
C VAL A 170 8.46 12.62 -1.00
N ASP A 171 8.63 11.67 -1.91
CA ASP A 171 7.51 10.83 -2.34
C ASP A 171 7.16 9.76 -1.30
N PHE A 172 5.87 9.68 -0.99
CA PHE A 172 5.25 8.64 -0.18
C PHE A 172 4.32 7.81 -1.06
N ILE A 173 4.60 6.51 -1.10
CA ILE A 173 3.85 5.55 -1.91
C ILE A 173 3.23 4.53 -0.96
N LYS A 174 1.92 4.34 -1.07
CA LYS A 174 1.19 3.26 -0.40
C LYS A 174 0.64 2.31 -1.45
N LEU A 175 1.00 1.04 -1.34
CA LEU A 175 0.50 -0.05 -2.18
C LEU A 175 -0.19 -1.08 -1.28
N SER A 176 -1.27 -1.71 -1.76
CA SER A 176 -1.85 -2.87 -1.08
C SER A 176 -2.02 -4.04 -2.03
N MET A 177 -1.48 -5.18 -1.64
CA MET A 177 -1.52 -6.42 -2.40
C MET A 177 -2.19 -7.53 -1.58
N PRO A 178 -3.06 -8.35 -2.18
CA PRO A 178 -3.62 -9.51 -1.52
C PRO A 178 -2.58 -10.63 -1.47
N LEU A 179 -2.63 -11.36 -0.37
CA LEU A 179 -1.80 -12.52 -0.08
C LEU A 179 -2.67 -13.77 -0.14
N PHE A 180 -2.26 -14.69 -1.01
CA PHE A 180 -2.95 -15.93 -1.30
C PHE A 180 -2.27 -17.11 -0.61
N ALA A 181 -3.08 -18.12 -0.28
CA ALA A 181 -2.64 -19.38 0.32
C ALA A 181 -1.78 -20.23 -0.62
N SER A 182 -2.04 -20.14 -1.92
CA SER A 182 -1.40 -20.93 -2.96
C SER A 182 -1.53 -20.19 -4.29
N ARG A 183 -0.64 -20.50 -5.24
CA ARG A 183 -0.68 -19.94 -6.61
C ARG A 183 -1.94 -20.30 -7.38
N GLN A 184 -2.57 -21.44 -7.04
CA GLN A 184 -3.80 -21.91 -7.67
C GLN A 184 -5.07 -21.46 -6.93
N ASP A 185 -4.94 -21.05 -5.67
CA ASP A 185 -6.08 -20.60 -4.87
C ASP A 185 -6.43 -19.15 -5.14
N LYS A 186 -7.68 -18.91 -5.50
CA LYS A 186 -8.25 -17.56 -5.62
C LYS A 186 -8.71 -16.98 -4.28
N VAL A 187 -8.54 -17.74 -3.18
CA VAL A 187 -8.99 -17.34 -1.84
C VAL A 187 -7.95 -16.42 -1.20
N LYS A 188 -8.34 -15.16 -1.02
CA LYS A 188 -7.51 -14.14 -0.35
C LYS A 188 -7.46 -14.42 1.16
N ARG A 189 -6.27 -14.63 1.72
CA ARG A 189 -6.07 -14.88 3.17
C ARG A 189 -5.79 -13.57 3.93
N ALA A 190 -4.95 -12.70 3.39
CA ALA A 190 -4.59 -11.43 4.02
C ALA A 190 -4.32 -10.33 2.99
N THR A 191 -4.30 -9.07 3.43
CA THR A 191 -3.77 -7.94 2.66
C THR A 191 -2.42 -7.54 3.23
N VAL A 192 -1.45 -7.33 2.35
CA VAL A 192 -0.18 -6.68 2.69
C VAL A 192 -0.28 -5.22 2.27
N GLU A 193 -0.34 -4.32 3.24
CA GLU A 193 -0.12 -2.89 3.03
C GLU A 193 1.39 -2.63 3.02
N ILE A 194 1.87 -2.10 1.92
CA ILE A 194 3.26 -1.73 1.71
C ILE A 194 3.32 -0.21 1.73
N HIS A 195 4.11 0.30 2.65
CA HIS A 195 4.28 1.71 2.89
C HIS A 195 5.73 2.06 2.54
N LEU A 196 5.92 2.92 1.54
CA LEU A 196 7.22 3.37 1.03
C LEU A 196 7.38 4.87 1.22
N LEU A 197 8.53 5.28 1.73
CA LEU A 197 8.92 6.69 1.86
C LEU A 197 10.30 6.87 1.24
N GLN A 198 10.42 7.73 0.24
CA GLN A 198 11.72 7.99 -0.38
C GLN A 198 12.69 8.62 0.63
N VAL A 199 13.98 8.30 0.50
CA VAL A 199 15.03 8.91 1.32
C VAL A 199 15.43 10.25 0.69
N PRO A 200 15.50 11.34 1.48
CA PRO A 200 15.84 12.66 0.94
C PRO A 200 17.23 12.66 0.30
N GLY A 201 17.33 13.25 -0.90
CA GLY A 201 18.58 13.37 -1.66
C GLY A 201 18.94 12.17 -2.54
N THR A 202 18.13 11.11 -2.55
CA THR A 202 18.33 9.93 -3.41
C THR A 202 17.05 9.56 -4.15
N ASP A 203 17.16 9.28 -5.44
CA ASP A 203 16.00 8.89 -6.27
C ASP A 203 15.70 7.38 -6.25
N SER A 204 16.61 6.56 -5.73
CA SER A 204 16.53 5.10 -5.79
C SER A 204 16.36 4.43 -4.43
N GLU A 205 16.49 5.17 -3.32
CA GLU A 205 16.38 4.61 -1.97
C GLU A 205 15.03 4.94 -1.34
N TYR A 206 14.37 3.91 -0.81
CA TYR A 206 13.10 4.04 -0.10
C TYR A 206 13.19 3.34 1.26
N LYS A 207 12.58 3.92 2.28
CA LYS A 207 12.26 3.26 3.54
C LYS A 207 10.96 2.48 3.38
N ILE A 208 10.96 1.21 3.79
CA ILE A 208 9.79 0.33 3.66
C ILE A 208 9.27 -0.12 5.03
N THR A 209 7.96 0.00 5.22
CA THR A 209 7.23 -0.62 6.33
C THR A 209 6.15 -1.53 5.73
N LEU A 210 6.03 -2.75 6.24
CA LEU A 210 4.96 -3.66 5.83
C LEU A 210 3.95 -3.83 6.96
N ARG A 211 2.67 -3.81 6.62
CA ARG A 211 1.59 -4.21 7.52
C ARG A 211 0.76 -5.31 6.90
N ILE A 212 0.75 -6.48 7.51
CA ILE A 212 -0.04 -7.63 7.07
C ILE A 212 -1.31 -7.71 7.92
N THR A 213 -2.48 -7.70 7.28
CA THR A 213 -3.78 -7.74 7.95
C THR A 213 -4.64 -8.87 7.39
N PRO A 214 -5.15 -9.80 8.20
CA PRO A 214 -5.98 -10.90 7.70
C PRO A 214 -7.35 -10.42 7.20
N TYR A 215 -7.86 -11.04 6.14
CA TYR A 215 -9.26 -10.85 5.71
C TYR A 215 -10.19 -11.69 6.61
N LYS A 216 -10.42 -11.28 7.85
CA LYS A 216 -11.53 -11.83 8.67
C LYS A 216 -12.62 -10.78 8.84
N LEU A 217 -13.88 -11.23 8.81
CA LEU A 217 -15.08 -10.43 9.09
C LEU A 217 -15.01 -9.67 10.43
N TRP A 218 -14.21 -10.16 11.38
CA TRP A 218 -13.92 -9.54 12.68
C TRP A 218 -12.43 -9.50 13.01
N ALA A 219 -11.55 -9.32 12.02
CA ALA A 219 -10.14 -9.10 12.31
C ALA A 219 -9.99 -7.77 13.08
N SER A 220 -9.66 -7.88 14.38
CA SER A 220 -9.24 -6.72 15.16
C SER A 220 -7.87 -6.25 14.65
N LYS A 221 -7.65 -4.94 14.63
CA LYS A 221 -6.34 -4.30 14.36
C LYS A 221 -5.20 -4.88 15.23
N ARG A 222 -5.52 -5.65 16.27
CA ARG A 222 -4.58 -6.39 17.13
C ARG A 222 -3.94 -7.62 16.49
N GLU A 223 -4.51 -8.17 15.41
CA GLU A 223 -3.93 -9.32 14.67
C GLU A 223 -3.02 -8.89 13.50
N SER A 224 -2.80 -7.58 13.29
CA SER A 224 -1.96 -7.10 12.19
C SER A 224 -0.48 -7.17 12.54
N ILE A 225 0.31 -7.82 11.71
CA ILE A 225 1.77 -7.89 11.83
C ILE A 225 2.36 -6.63 11.19
N VAL A 226 3.23 -5.91 11.90
CA VAL A 226 3.94 -4.75 11.37
C VAL A 226 5.43 -5.07 11.31
N ILE A 227 5.99 -5.10 10.11
CA ILE A 227 7.42 -5.36 9.87
C ILE A 227 8.08 -4.03 9.54
N THR A 228 8.77 -3.45 10.51
CA THR A 228 9.51 -2.18 10.35
C THR A 228 10.96 -2.42 9.94
N SER A 229 11.66 -3.39 10.53
CA SER A 229 13.08 -3.61 10.32
C SER A 229 13.44 -5.10 10.40
N LEU A 230 14.38 -5.54 9.56
CA LEU A 230 14.96 -6.89 9.61
C LEU A 230 16.49 -6.81 9.67
N PRO A 231 17.17 -7.70 10.41
CA PRO A 231 18.62 -7.76 10.43
C PRO A 231 19.13 -8.25 9.06
N GLY A 232 20.01 -7.49 8.40
CA GLY A 232 20.58 -7.90 7.11
C GLY A 232 21.07 -6.79 6.17
N GLY A 233 21.03 -5.51 6.58
CA GLY A 233 21.41 -4.39 5.71
C GLY A 233 20.30 -4.00 4.71
N PRO A 234 20.59 -3.12 3.73
CA PRO A 234 19.59 -2.64 2.80
C PRO A 234 19.32 -3.71 1.73
N MET A 235 18.05 -4.09 1.54
CA MET A 235 17.69 -5.06 0.51
C MET A 235 17.72 -4.39 -0.87
N LYS A 236 18.47 -4.98 -1.80
CA LYS A 236 18.52 -4.55 -3.21
C LYS A 236 17.60 -5.46 -4.03
N SER A 237 16.89 -4.89 -5.01
CA SER A 237 16.15 -5.71 -5.98
C SER A 237 17.10 -6.58 -6.80
N GLU A 238 16.65 -7.76 -7.23
CA GLU A 238 17.49 -8.66 -8.05
C GLU A 238 18.02 -7.98 -9.32
N TYR A 239 17.27 -7.03 -9.85
CA TYR A 239 17.61 -6.22 -11.02
C TYR A 239 18.83 -5.32 -10.84
N ILE A 240 19.19 -4.96 -9.59
CA ILE A 240 20.42 -4.22 -9.26
C ILE A 240 21.59 -5.18 -9.10
N THR A 241 21.36 -6.37 -8.54
CA THR A 241 22.43 -7.36 -8.32
C THR A 241 22.88 -8.05 -9.60
N LYS A 242 21.98 -8.26 -10.57
CA LYS A 242 22.31 -8.92 -11.84
C LYS A 242 23.05 -8.02 -12.83
N SER A 243 22.96 -6.69 -12.69
CA SER A 243 23.66 -5.74 -13.57
C SER A 243 25.14 -5.56 -13.23
N SER A 244 25.66 -6.21 -12.20
CA SER A 244 27.10 -6.28 -11.92
C SER A 244 27.61 -7.62 -12.44
N PRO A 245 28.10 -7.72 -13.68
CA PRO A 245 28.72 -8.95 -14.14
C PRO A 245 29.94 -9.22 -13.24
N ASP A 246 29.96 -10.39 -12.60
CA ASP A 246 31.20 -10.96 -12.07
C ASP A 246 32.12 -11.22 -13.28
N ILE A 247 32.90 -10.22 -13.65
CA ILE A 247 34.04 -10.39 -14.54
C ILE A 247 35.15 -11.00 -13.68
N THR A 248 35.08 -12.31 -13.46
CA THR A 248 36.27 -13.10 -13.14
C THR A 248 36.84 -13.60 -14.47
N ILE A 249 37.93 -12.94 -14.90
CA ILE A 249 38.88 -13.48 -15.90
C ILE A 249 39.83 -14.42 -15.17
#